data_AF-A0A2E8EZ39-F1
#
_entry.id   AF-A0A2E8EZ39-F1
#
_cell.length_a   1.000
_cell.length_b   1.000
_cell.length_c   1.000
_cell.angle_alpha   90.00
_cell.angle_beta   90.00
_cell.angle_gamma   90.00
#
_symmetry.space_group_name_H-M   'P 1'
#
loop_
_entity.id
_entity.type
_entity.pdbx_description
1 polymer ?
#
loop_
_entity_poly.entity_id
_entity_poly.type
_entity_poly.pdbx_seq_one_letter_code
_entity_poly.pdbx_strand_id
1 'polypeptide(L)'
;MAETEDQARENTQGPLNWVLDILQWRRTFDRGSEVHEHLEDWRRDRTDLPMSYDYLYDKRAIIGTPEQCLAKILELKNAGIEFFGGNFAFGGMDDRKVRQSMELFAKKVMPHLG
;
A
#
# COMPACT_ATOMS: atom_id res chain seq x y z
N MET A 1 -4.78 7.46 0.45
CA MET A 1 -6.18 7.88 0.28
C MET A 1 -6.30 8.91 -0.83
N ALA A 2 -7.50 9.12 -1.34
CA ALA A 2 -7.84 10.16 -2.32
C ALA A 2 -9.29 10.63 -2.09
N GLU A 3 -9.75 11.65 -2.82
CA GLU A 3 -11.12 12.17 -2.70
C GLU A 3 -12.19 11.14 -3.09
N THR A 4 -11.87 10.24 -4.02
CA THR A 4 -12.75 9.14 -4.44
C THR A 4 -12.07 7.79 -4.26
N GLU A 5 -12.89 6.75 -4.12
CA GLU A 5 -12.40 5.37 -4.02
C GLU A 5 -11.63 4.95 -5.28
N ASP A 6 -12.19 5.21 -6.47
CA ASP A 6 -11.55 4.88 -7.74
C ASP A 6 -10.17 5.54 -7.88
N GLN A 7 -10.06 6.82 -7.49
CA GLN A 7 -8.79 7.51 -7.53
C GLN A 7 -7.80 6.92 -6.52
N ALA A 8 -8.26 6.52 -5.34
CA ALA A 8 -7.41 5.86 -4.34
C ALA A 8 -6.91 4.51 -4.86
N ARG A 9 -7.74 3.76 -5.58
CA ARG A 9 -7.36 2.49 -6.22
C ARG A 9 -6.35 2.71 -7.33
N GLU A 10 -6.63 3.62 -8.27
CA GLU A 10 -5.72 3.97 -9.36
C GLU A 10 -4.34 4.41 -8.85
N ASN A 11 -4.32 5.26 -7.81
CA ASN A 11 -3.08 5.78 -7.24
C ASN A 11 -2.19 4.71 -6.61
N THR A 12 -2.75 3.56 -6.21
CA THR A 12 -2.05 2.57 -5.39
C THR A 12 -1.86 1.23 -6.08
N GLN A 13 -2.67 0.87 -7.08
CA GLN A 13 -2.65 -0.45 -7.70
C GLN A 13 -1.31 -0.80 -8.35
N GLY A 14 -0.81 0.06 -9.24
CA GLY A 14 0.49 -0.15 -9.88
C GLY A 14 1.65 -0.24 -8.87
N PRO A 15 1.84 0.78 -8.01
CA PRO A 15 2.87 0.78 -6.98
C PRO A 15 2.83 -0.43 -6.03
N LEU A 16 1.65 -0.82 -5.57
CA LEU A 16 1.50 -1.92 -4.63
C LEU A 16 1.77 -3.27 -5.28
N ASN A 17 1.31 -3.48 -6.52
CA ASN A 17 1.65 -4.67 -7.31
C ASN A 17 3.16 -4.77 -7.54
N TRP A 18 3.84 -3.65 -7.83
CA TRP A 18 5.28 -3.64 -7.96
C TRP A 18 5.99 -4.01 -6.64
N VAL A 19 5.54 -3.48 -5.50
CA VAL A 19 6.10 -3.85 -4.19
C VAL A 19 5.91 -5.33 -3.90
N LEU A 20 4.73 -5.88 -4.20
CA LEU A 20 4.43 -7.29 -4.04
C LEU A 20 5.35 -8.19 -4.88
N ASP A 21 5.59 -7.81 -6.13
CA ASP A 21 6.52 -8.49 -7.02
C ASP A 21 7.95 -8.46 -6.44
N ILE A 22 8.45 -7.28 -6.06
CA ILE A 22 9.80 -7.11 -5.48
C ILE A 22 9.95 -7.91 -4.19
N LEU A 23 8.96 -7.89 -3.30
CA LEU A 23 9.02 -8.63 -2.04
C LEU A 23 9.02 -10.14 -2.24
N GLN A 24 8.25 -10.64 -3.23
CA GLN A 24 8.26 -12.05 -3.57
C GLN A 24 9.58 -12.44 -4.23
N TRP A 25 10.07 -11.64 -5.18
CA TRP A 25 11.32 -11.87 -5.86
C TRP A 25 12.51 -11.84 -4.90
N ARG A 26 12.57 -10.88 -3.97
CA ARG A 26 13.66 -10.80 -2.99
C ARG A 26 13.82 -12.07 -2.17
N ARG A 27 12.71 -12.79 -1.91
CA ARG A 27 12.69 -14.05 -1.16
C ARG A 27 13.26 -15.24 -1.93
N THR A 28 13.45 -15.14 -3.26
CA THR A 28 14.06 -16.22 -4.04
C THR A 28 15.59 -16.24 -3.95
N PHE A 29 16.21 -15.18 -3.45
CA PHE A 29 17.65 -15.08 -3.28
C PHE A 29 18.07 -15.62 -1.91
N ASP A 30 18.87 -16.67 -1.89
CA ASP A 30 19.49 -17.22 -0.68
C ASP A 30 20.81 -16.50 -0.32
N ARG A 31 21.46 -15.90 -1.33
CA ARG A 31 22.69 -15.10 -1.20
C ARG A 31 22.65 -13.92 -2.19
N GLY A 32 23.32 -12.83 -1.83
CA GLY A 32 23.39 -11.63 -2.67
C GLY A 32 22.09 -10.81 -2.69
N SER A 33 21.93 -10.02 -3.75
CA SER A 33 20.78 -9.13 -3.97
C SER A 33 20.40 -9.08 -5.44
N GLU A 34 19.21 -8.54 -5.66
CA GLU A 34 18.57 -8.26 -6.95
C GLU A 34 19.31 -7.24 -7.84
N VAL A 35 20.43 -6.66 -7.37
CA VAL A 35 21.12 -5.52 -8.00
C VAL A 35 21.64 -5.84 -9.42
N HIS A 36 21.95 -7.10 -9.70
CA HIS A 36 22.47 -7.54 -11.00
C HIS A 36 21.45 -8.29 -11.84
N GLU A 37 20.20 -8.30 -11.40
CA GLU A 37 19.13 -9.11 -11.99
C GLU A 37 18.00 -8.22 -12.51
N HIS A 38 17.13 -8.79 -13.34
CA HIS A 38 15.99 -8.07 -13.92
C HIS A 38 14.67 -8.66 -13.41
N LEU A 39 13.82 -7.80 -12.85
CA LEU A 39 12.52 -8.21 -12.29
C LEU A 39 11.63 -8.88 -13.35
N GLU A 40 11.72 -8.43 -14.58
CA GLU A 40 10.97 -8.89 -15.75
C GLU A 40 11.30 -10.33 -16.11
N ASP A 41 12.56 -10.74 -15.99
CA ASP A 41 12.97 -12.13 -16.21
C ASP A 41 12.36 -13.03 -15.14
N TRP A 42 12.41 -12.61 -13.87
CA TRP A 42 11.76 -13.35 -12.79
C TRP A 42 10.23 -13.40 -12.96
N ARG A 43 9.58 -12.31 -13.40
CA ARG A 43 8.14 -12.29 -13.68
C ARG A 43 7.72 -13.28 -14.76
N ARG A 44 8.59 -13.50 -15.77
CA ARG A 44 8.35 -14.48 -16.83
C ARG A 44 8.42 -15.91 -16.30
N ASP A 45 9.35 -16.17 -15.38
CA ASP A 45 9.72 -17.53 -14.99
C ASP A 45 9.08 -17.97 -13.64
N ARG A 46 8.45 -17.07 -12.89
CA ARG A 46 7.82 -17.38 -11.59
C ARG A 46 6.70 -18.41 -11.71
N THR A 47 6.65 -19.33 -10.76
CA THR A 47 5.61 -20.37 -10.67
C THR A 47 4.39 -19.92 -9.88
N ASP A 48 4.57 -18.96 -8.97
CA ASP A 48 3.52 -18.49 -8.06
C ASP A 48 3.33 -16.99 -8.18
N LEU A 49 2.06 -16.56 -8.21
CA LEU A 49 1.72 -15.14 -8.17
C LEU A 49 1.80 -14.60 -6.74
N PRO A 50 2.17 -13.33 -6.56
CA PRO A 50 2.05 -12.71 -5.25
C PRO A 50 0.58 -12.51 -4.90
N MET A 51 0.34 -12.11 -3.65
CA MET A 51 -0.98 -11.71 -3.17
C MET A 51 -1.63 -10.68 -4.11
N SER A 52 -2.93 -10.80 -4.37
CA SER A 52 -3.61 -9.86 -5.27
C SER A 52 -3.77 -8.47 -4.65
N TYR A 53 -3.84 -7.47 -5.51
CA TYR A 53 -4.17 -6.10 -5.11
C TYR A 53 -5.49 -6.04 -4.32
N ASP A 54 -6.55 -6.66 -4.85
CA ASP A 54 -7.88 -6.60 -4.22
C ASP A 54 -7.88 -7.22 -2.81
N TYR A 55 -7.15 -8.32 -2.62
CA TYR A 55 -7.01 -8.90 -1.28
C TYR A 55 -6.33 -7.93 -0.31
N LEU A 56 -5.26 -7.24 -0.75
CA LEU A 56 -4.62 -6.23 0.11
C LEU A 56 -5.57 -5.07 0.38
N TYR A 57 -6.22 -4.54 -0.66
CA TYR A 57 -7.17 -3.43 -0.56
C TYR A 57 -8.31 -3.73 0.44
N ASP A 58 -8.86 -4.94 0.38
CA ASP A 58 -9.99 -5.35 1.22
C ASP A 58 -9.59 -5.74 2.64
N LYS A 59 -8.43 -6.39 2.83
CA LYS A 59 -8.11 -7.12 4.08
C LYS A 59 -6.90 -6.63 4.85
N ARG A 60 -6.07 -5.75 4.27
CA ARG A 60 -4.77 -5.39 4.83
C ARG A 60 -4.44 -3.90 4.76
N ALA A 61 -4.82 -3.22 3.68
CA ALA A 61 -4.39 -1.87 3.38
C ALA A 61 -5.45 -0.83 3.77
N ILE A 62 -4.96 0.30 4.29
CA ILE A 62 -5.79 1.48 4.58
C ILE A 62 -5.79 2.37 3.33
N ILE A 63 -6.57 1.94 2.34
CA ILE A 63 -6.78 2.63 1.06
C ILE A 63 -8.28 2.89 0.89
N GLY A 64 -8.62 4.08 0.39
CA GLY A 64 -9.99 4.54 0.19
C GLY A 64 -10.10 6.07 0.25
N THR A 65 -11.32 6.56 0.41
CA THR A 65 -11.62 7.95 0.80
C THR A 65 -11.20 8.23 2.25
N PRO A 66 -11.12 9.49 2.70
CA PRO A 66 -10.83 9.80 4.10
C PRO A 66 -11.78 9.10 5.08
N GLU A 67 -13.07 9.04 4.76
CA GLU A 67 -14.10 8.41 5.59
C GLU A 67 -13.90 6.90 5.66
N GLN A 68 -13.62 6.25 4.52
CA GLN A 68 -13.31 4.82 4.48
C GLN A 68 -12.04 4.49 5.27
N CYS A 69 -11.00 5.31 5.13
CA CYS A 69 -9.75 5.14 5.88
C CYS A 69 -9.97 5.36 7.39
N LEU A 70 -10.72 6.39 7.78
CA LEU A 70 -11.06 6.64 9.18
C LEU A 70 -11.82 5.47 9.79
N ALA A 71 -12.84 4.94 9.10
CA ALA A 71 -13.59 3.78 9.56
C ALA A 71 -12.68 2.57 9.82
N LYS A 72 -11.81 2.21 8.86
CA LYS A 72 -10.84 1.12 9.03
C LYS A 72 -9.89 1.35 10.21
N ILE A 73 -9.42 2.58 10.43
CA ILE A 73 -8.52 2.90 11.56
C ILE A 73 -9.26 2.82 12.89
N LEU A 74 -10.52 3.28 12.97
CA LEU A 74 -11.33 3.19 14.17
C LEU A 74 -11.67 1.75 14.53
N GLU A 75 -11.90 0.87 13.54
CA GLU A 75 -12.03 -0.57 13.78
C GLU A 75 -10.78 -1.15 14.45
N LEU A 76 -9.59 -0.76 14.00
CA LEU A 76 -8.32 -1.17 14.63
C LEU A 76 -8.21 -0.63 16.07
N LYS A 77 -8.53 0.66 16.28
CA LYS A 77 -8.56 1.28 17.63
C LYS A 77 -9.52 0.55 18.57
N ASN A 78 -10.72 0.21 18.10
CA ASN A 78 -11.72 -0.53 18.86
C ASN A 78 -11.29 -1.97 19.16
N ALA A 79 -10.45 -2.57 18.32
CA ALA A 79 -9.82 -3.86 18.58
C ALA A 79 -8.64 -3.80 19.57
N GLY A 80 -8.35 -2.61 20.14
CA GLY A 80 -7.30 -2.41 21.14
C GLY A 80 -5.93 -2.02 20.56
N ILE A 81 -5.85 -1.64 19.28
CA ILE A 81 -4.61 -1.12 18.70
C ILE A 81 -4.41 0.33 19.14
N GLU A 82 -3.40 0.55 19.97
CA GLU A 82 -3.11 1.88 20.55
C GLU A 82 -2.23 2.76 19.65
N PHE A 83 -1.41 2.14 18.78
CA PHE A 83 -0.49 2.84 17.89
C PHE A 83 -0.74 2.47 16.43
N PHE A 84 -1.01 3.48 15.61
CA PHE A 84 -1.19 3.32 14.17
C PHE A 84 -0.07 4.04 13.41
N GLY A 85 0.81 3.25 12.77
CA GLY A 85 1.83 3.76 11.86
C GLY A 85 1.39 3.62 10.40
N GLY A 86 1.45 4.71 9.64
CA GLY A 86 1.07 4.73 8.22
C GLY A 86 2.27 4.93 7.30
N ASN A 87 2.45 4.04 6.33
CA ASN A 87 3.33 4.29 5.19
C ASN A 87 2.53 4.89 4.03
N PHE A 88 2.84 6.14 3.66
CA PHE A 88 2.14 6.89 2.61
C PHE A 88 2.79 6.76 1.23
N ALA A 89 4.02 6.23 1.16
CA ALA A 89 4.80 6.16 -0.07
C ALA A 89 5.38 4.76 -0.27
N PHE A 90 5.08 4.16 -1.41
CA PHE A 90 5.59 2.85 -1.78
C PHE A 90 5.72 2.75 -3.30
N GLY A 91 6.61 1.88 -3.80
CA GLY A 91 6.70 1.50 -5.21
C GLY A 91 6.60 2.61 -6.25
N GLY A 92 7.53 3.57 -6.26
CA GLY A 92 7.60 4.58 -7.33
C GLY A 92 6.38 5.49 -7.45
N MET A 93 5.55 5.63 -6.40
CA MET A 93 4.44 6.58 -6.38
C MET A 93 4.90 8.01 -6.73
N ASP A 94 4.07 8.72 -7.51
CA ASP A 94 4.27 10.15 -7.80
C ASP A 94 4.22 10.96 -6.50
N ASP A 95 5.24 11.79 -6.26
CA ASP A 95 5.40 12.60 -5.05
C ASP A 95 4.17 13.47 -4.76
N ARG A 96 3.53 14.04 -5.79
CA ARG A 96 2.34 14.88 -5.60
C ARG A 96 1.18 14.06 -5.06
N LYS A 97 1.00 12.83 -5.53
CA LYS A 97 -0.05 11.92 -5.04
C LYS A 97 0.20 11.54 -3.57
N VAL A 98 1.45 11.28 -3.20
CA VAL A 98 1.85 11.01 -1.81
C VAL A 98 1.53 12.20 -0.92
N ARG A 99 1.98 13.40 -1.29
CA ARG A 99 1.71 14.64 -0.56
C ARG A 99 0.23 14.92 -0.40
N GLN A 100 -0.56 14.80 -1.48
CA GLN A 100 -2.01 14.97 -1.43
C GLN A 100 -2.67 13.98 -0.45
N SER A 101 -2.24 12.71 -0.46
CA SER A 101 -2.75 11.72 0.50
C SER A 101 -2.39 12.08 1.94
N MET A 102 -1.18 12.57 2.20
CA MET A 102 -0.77 13.01 3.55
C MET A 102 -1.56 14.24 4.01
N GLU A 103 -1.76 15.22 3.14
CA GLU A 103 -2.56 16.42 3.43
C GLU A 103 -4.02 16.08 3.72
N LEU A 104 -4.62 15.15 2.96
CA LEU A 104 -5.97 14.64 3.23
C LEU A 104 -6.04 13.93 4.58
N PHE A 105 -5.10 13.04 4.88
CA PHE A 105 -5.05 12.35 6.16
C PHE A 105 -4.97 13.33 7.34
N ALA A 106 -4.07 14.31 7.26
CA ALA A 106 -3.88 15.32 8.30
C ALA A 106 -5.13 16.19 8.51
N LYS A 107 -5.83 16.56 7.44
CA LYS A 107 -7.00 17.45 7.51
C LYS A 107 -8.30 16.72 7.86
N LYS A 108 -8.47 15.49 7.41
CA LYS A 108 -9.77 14.79 7.40
C LYS A 108 -9.83 13.55 8.28
N VAL A 109 -8.69 12.99 8.69
CA VAL A 109 -8.64 11.76 9.47
C VAL A 109 -8.07 12.03 10.86
N MET A 110 -6.88 12.62 10.96
CA MET A 110 -6.21 12.86 12.25
C MET A 110 -7.08 13.58 13.30
N PRO A 111 -7.91 14.60 12.97
CA PRO A 111 -8.75 15.28 13.96
C PRO A 111 -9.77 14.38 14.66
N HIS A 112 -10.06 13.21 14.10
CA HIS A 112 -11.04 12.25 14.63
C HIS A 112 -10.41 11.07 15.36
N LEU A 113 -9.07 10.98 15.41
CA LEU A 113 -8.34 9.86 16.01
C LEU A 113 -7.98 10.08 17.50
N GLY A 114 -8.31 11.25 18.04
CA GLY A 114 -8.15 11.60 19.47
C GLY A 114 -8.94 10.71 20.43
#